data_AF-A0A3M1RHZ7-F1
#
_entry.id   AF-A0A3M1RHZ7-F1
#
_cell.length_a   1.000
_cell.length_b   1.000
_cell.length_c   1.000
_cell.angle_alpha   90.00
_cell.angle_beta   90.00
_cell.angle_gamma   90.00
#
_symmetry.space_group_name_H-M   'P 1'
#
loop_
_entity.id
_entity.type
_entity.pdbx_description
1 polymer ?
#
loop_
_entity_poly.entity_id
_entity_poly.type
_entity_poly.pdbx_seq_one_letter_code
_entity_poly.pdbx_strand_id
1 'polypeptide(L)'
;MATTAPASQGGLFGIARPQELVFPIGIIASVVVLLVPLPVGLMDLLLAANITLAVIMLLTTIYVRTPLEFNIFPSLLLASTLMRLVLNVATTRLILTRAGEAR
;
A
#
# COMPACT_ATOMS: atom_id res chain seq x y z
N MET A 1 38.04 28.37 -49.79
CA MET A 1 37.42 29.18 -48.71
C MET A 1 36.79 28.19 -47.74
N ALA A 2 37.51 27.88 -46.65
CA ALA A 2 37.29 28.46 -45.31
C ALA A 2 36.03 27.83 -44.67
N THR A 3 36.21 26.78 -43.85
CA THR A 3 36.33 26.83 -42.37
C THR A 3 34.97 26.99 -41.68
N THR A 4 34.61 26.03 -40.82
CA THR A 4 34.41 26.23 -39.37
C THR A 4 33.60 25.08 -38.78
N ALA A 5 34.20 24.35 -37.85
CA ALA A 5 33.46 23.70 -36.76
C ALA A 5 32.69 24.76 -35.97
N PRO A 6 31.65 24.36 -35.24
CA PRO A 6 31.83 24.45 -33.80
C PRO A 6 31.33 23.21 -33.06
N ALA A 7 32.14 22.79 -32.09
CA ALA A 7 31.62 22.14 -30.90
C ALA A 7 30.67 23.11 -30.18
N SER A 8 29.44 22.68 -29.91
CA SER A 8 28.57 23.27 -28.88
C SER A 8 27.99 22.11 -28.08
N GLN A 9 28.63 21.72 -26.98
CA GLN A 9 28.50 22.36 -25.67
C GLN A 9 27.21 21.89 -24.98
N GLY A 10 27.43 21.06 -23.95
CA GLY A 10 26.66 20.98 -22.71
C GLY A 10 25.15 21.16 -22.80
N GLY A 11 24.44 20.04 -22.84
CA GLY A 11 23.05 19.97 -22.40
C GLY A 11 22.91 18.84 -21.40
N LEU A 12 23.29 19.09 -20.13
CA LEU A 12 23.00 18.22 -18.98
C LEU A 12 21.49 18.18 -18.64
N PHE A 13 20.64 18.58 -19.57
CA PHE A 13 19.19 18.61 -19.51
C PHE A 13 18.67 17.98 -20.80
N GLY A 14 18.91 16.67 -20.95
CA GLY A 14 18.04 15.86 -21.78
C GLY A 14 16.63 16.02 -21.21
N ILE A 15 15.78 16.75 -21.93
CA ILE A 15 14.35 16.85 -21.64
C ILE A 15 13.82 15.42 -21.71
N ALA A 16 13.75 14.76 -20.54
CA ALA A 16 13.16 13.44 -20.40
C ALA A 16 11.78 13.52 -21.04
N ARG A 17 11.52 12.63 -22.00
CA ARG A 17 10.29 12.66 -22.77
C ARG A 17 9.12 12.63 -21.78
N PRO A 18 8.06 13.44 -21.96
CA PRO A 18 6.94 13.46 -21.03
C PRO A 18 6.34 12.06 -20.83
N GLN A 19 6.46 11.19 -21.84
CA GLN A 19 6.06 9.78 -21.84
C GLN A 19 6.80 8.93 -20.78
N GLU A 20 8.09 9.19 -20.56
CA GLU A 20 8.90 8.50 -19.54
C GLU A 20 8.65 9.06 -18.13
N LEU A 21 8.12 10.28 -18.04
CA LEU A 21 7.76 10.94 -16.78
C LEU A 21 6.36 10.56 -16.27
N VAL A 22 5.45 10.11 -17.16
CA VAL A 22 4.07 9.73 -16.78
C VAL A 22 4.06 8.60 -15.76
N PHE A 23 4.89 7.57 -15.96
CA PHE A 23 4.93 6.39 -15.10
C PHE A 23 5.40 6.70 -13.66
N PRO A 24 6.56 7.35 -13.44
CA PRO A 24 7.00 7.74 -12.10
C PRO A 24 6.09 8.79 -11.44
N ILE A 25 5.56 9.77 -12.19
CA ILE A 25 4.59 10.73 -11.66
C ILE A 25 3.30 10.03 -11.24
N GLY A 26 2.83 9.04 -12.00
CA GLY A 26 1.67 8.22 -11.66
C GLY A 26 1.86 7.42 -10.37
N ILE A 27 3.06 6.85 -10.15
CA ILE A 27 3.40 6.17 -8.90
C ILE A 27 3.42 7.16 -7.73
N ILE A 28 4.06 8.32 -7.89
CA ILE A 28 4.12 9.36 -6.85
C ILE A 28 2.71 9.88 -6.53
N ALA A 29 1.87 10.15 -7.55
CA ALA A 29 0.48 10.54 -7.38
C ALA A 29 -0.36 9.46 -6.70
N SER A 30 -0.14 8.17 -7.02
CA SER A 30 -0.81 7.05 -6.34
C SER A 30 -0.40 6.95 -4.87
N VAL A 31 0.86 7.23 -4.54
CA VAL A 31 1.33 7.37 -3.16
C VAL A 31 0.69 8.57 -2.47
N VAL A 32 0.40 9.66 -3.19
CA VAL A 32 -0.31 10.84 -2.66
C VAL A 32 -1.80 10.55 -2.44
N VAL A 33 -2.47 9.81 -3.32
CA VAL A 33 -3.85 9.38 -3.10
C VAL A 33 -3.94 8.38 -1.94
N LEU A 34 -2.90 7.57 -1.73
CA LEU A 34 -2.78 6.78 -0.51
C LEU A 34 -2.78 7.69 0.75
N LEU A 35 -2.39 8.98 0.70
CA LEU A 35 -2.56 9.94 1.82
C LEU A 35 -4.02 10.30 2.10
N VAL A 36 -4.94 10.14 1.15
CA VAL A 36 -6.34 10.56 1.33
C VAL A 36 -6.95 9.74 2.49
N PRO A 37 -7.31 10.40 3.60
CA PRO A 37 -7.60 9.73 4.85
C PRO A 37 -8.99 9.07 4.81
N LEU A 38 -9.04 7.78 5.15
CA LEU A 38 -10.30 7.07 5.38
C LEU A 38 -10.90 7.45 6.74
N PRO A 39 -12.23 7.57 6.88
CA PRO A 39 -12.87 7.90 8.15
C PRO A 39 -12.56 6.88 9.26
N VAL A 40 -12.13 7.36 10.43
CA VAL A 40 -11.71 6.51 11.57
C VAL A 40 -12.72 5.50 12.06
N GLY A 41 -14.01 5.82 12.01
CA GLY A 41 -15.05 4.92 12.52
C GLY A 41 -15.10 3.60 11.74
N LEU A 42 -14.80 3.64 10.44
CA LEU A 42 -14.73 2.45 9.61
C LEU A 42 -13.44 1.66 9.89
N MET A 43 -12.32 2.34 10.13
CA MET A 43 -11.03 1.70 10.42
C MET A 43 -11.07 0.86 11.70
N ASP A 44 -11.62 1.41 12.79
CA ASP A 44 -11.76 0.70 14.07
C ASP A 44 -12.66 -0.54 13.95
N LEU A 45 -13.76 -0.44 13.19
CA LEU A 45 -14.66 -1.56 12.93
C LEU A 45 -13.94 -2.70 12.16
N LEU A 46 -13.19 -2.36 11.11
CA LEU A 46 -12.45 -3.34 10.32
C LEU A 46 -11.32 -3.98 11.13
N LEU A 47 -10.65 -3.20 11.99
CA LEU A 47 -9.61 -3.69 12.88
C LEU A 47 -10.19 -4.69 13.90
N ALA A 48 -11.31 -4.33 14.55
CA ALA A 48 -12.00 -5.21 15.49
C ALA A 48 -12.48 -6.51 14.81
N ALA A 49 -13.08 -6.41 13.62
CA ALA A 49 -13.53 -7.56 12.85
C ALA A 49 -12.38 -8.52 12.49
N ASN A 50 -11.20 -8.01 12.14
CA ASN A 50 -10.04 -8.84 11.86
C ASN A 50 -9.61 -9.66 13.09
N ILE A 51 -9.54 -9.02 14.26
CA ILE A 51 -9.14 -9.69 15.50
C ILE A 51 -10.18 -10.74 15.89
N THR A 52 -11.47 -10.42 15.80
CA THR A 52 -12.55 -11.39 16.06
C THR A 52 -12.46 -12.59 15.12
N LEU A 53 -12.28 -12.38 13.82
CA LEU A 53 -12.16 -13.47 12.84
C LEU A 53 -10.92 -14.34 13.12
N ALA A 54 -9.80 -13.74 13.51
CA ALA A 54 -8.60 -14.50 13.88
C ALA A 54 -8.80 -15.36 15.14
N VAL A 55 -9.55 -14.86 16.14
CA VAL A 55 -9.89 -15.64 17.34
C VAL A 55 -10.87 -16.75 17.02
N ILE A 56 -11.86 -16.51 16.15
CA ILE A 56 -12.78 -17.55 15.68
C ILE A 56 -12.00 -18.65 14.97
N MET A 57 -11.11 -18.29 14.03
CA MET A 57 -10.24 -19.22 13.33
C MET A 57 -9.37 -20.04 14.29
N LEU A 58 -8.77 -19.39 15.29
CA LEU A 58 -7.98 -20.05 16.33
C LEU A 58 -8.81 -21.11 17.06
N LEU A 59 -10.00 -20.74 17.54
CA LEU A 59 -10.92 -21.65 18.21
C LEU A 59 -11.32 -22.81 17.28
N THR A 60 -11.73 -22.51 16.05
CA THR A 60 -12.08 -23.53 15.05
C THR A 60 -10.95 -24.54 14.87
N THR A 61 -9.70 -24.10 14.76
CA THR A 61 -8.58 -25.05 14.62
C THR A 61 -8.23 -25.86 15.84
N ILE A 62 -8.52 -25.36 17.04
CA ILE A 62 -8.35 -26.14 18.27
C ILE A 62 -9.38 -27.28 18.33
N TYR A 63 -10.57 -27.11 17.73
CA TYR A 63 -11.65 -28.09 17.75
C TYR A 63 -11.72 -28.98 16.49
N VAL A 64 -11.05 -28.61 15.39
CA VAL A 64 -11.05 -29.36 14.12
C VAL A 64 -10.28 -30.69 14.25
N ARG A 65 -10.90 -31.79 13.80
CA ARG A 65 -10.33 -33.16 13.84
C ARG A 65 -10.12 -33.79 12.45
N THR A 66 -10.45 -33.09 11.36
CA THR A 66 -10.52 -33.65 10.00
C THR A 66 -9.51 -33.02 9.03
N PRO A 67 -8.80 -33.81 8.20
CA PRO A 67 -7.73 -33.33 7.30
C PRO A 67 -8.22 -32.47 6.12
N LEU A 68 -9.52 -32.42 5.83
CA LEU A 68 -10.08 -31.58 4.77
C LEU A 68 -10.08 -30.09 5.13
N GLU A 69 -10.25 -29.76 6.41
CA GLU A 69 -10.21 -28.39 6.94
C GLU A 69 -8.77 -27.86 7.02
N PHE A 70 -7.79 -28.76 7.00
CA PHE A 70 -6.37 -28.43 7.05
C PHE A 70 -5.85 -27.74 5.79
N ASN A 71 -6.46 -27.95 4.62
CA ASN A 71 -6.02 -27.31 3.38
C ASN A 71 -6.59 -25.89 3.22
N ILE A 72 -7.81 -25.66 3.71
CA ILE A 72 -8.43 -24.33 3.71
C ILE A 72 -7.85 -23.42 4.80
N PHE A 73 -7.31 -24.00 5.87
CA PHE A 73 -6.77 -23.26 7.00
C PHE A 73 -5.59 -22.34 6.65
N PRO A 74 -4.50 -22.80 5.99
CA PRO A 74 -3.40 -21.94 5.56
C PRO A 74 -3.85 -20.76 4.69
N SER A 75 -4.77 -21.00 3.76
CA SER A 75 -5.30 -19.97 2.86
C SER A 75 -6.10 -18.90 3.62
N LEU A 76 -6.95 -19.31 4.57
CA LEU A 76 -7.69 -18.36 5.42
C LEU A 76 -6.76 -17.59 6.36
N LEU A 77 -5.70 -18.22 6.86
CA LEU A 77 -4.69 -17.58 7.70
C LEU A 77 -3.87 -16.55 6.90
N LEU A 78 -3.48 -16.89 5.67
CA LEU A 78 -2.84 -15.97 4.72
C LEU A 78 -3.75 -14.76 4.43
N ALA A 79 -5.02 -15.00 4.08
CA ALA A 79 -5.99 -13.95 3.79
C ALA A 79 -6.22 -13.02 5.01
N SER A 80 -6.38 -13.59 6.20
CA SER A 80 -6.51 -12.82 7.45
C SER A 80 -5.25 -11.99 7.74
N THR A 81 -4.06 -12.53 7.45
CA THR A 81 -2.79 -11.80 7.61
C THR A 81 -2.64 -10.68 6.59
N LEU A 82 -3.05 -10.87 5.34
CA LEU A 82 -3.07 -9.79 4.34
C LEU A 82 -4.06 -8.68 4.73
N MET A 83 -5.24 -9.03 5.24
CA MET A 83 -6.19 -8.07 5.80
C MET A 83 -5.54 -7.25 6.93
N ARG A 84 -4.77 -7.90 7.83
CA ARG A 84 -4.00 -7.19 8.88
C ARG A 84 -3.00 -6.21 8.30
N LEU A 85 -2.22 -6.60 7.29
CA LEU A 85 -1.21 -5.73 6.69
C LEU A 85 -1.85 -4.47 6.06
N VAL A 86 -2.96 -4.65 5.34
CA VAL A 86 -3.68 -3.53 4.71
C VAL A 86 -4.27 -2.58 5.75
N LEU A 87 -4.94 -3.11 6.78
CA LEU A 87 -5.56 -2.30 7.84
C LEU A 87 -4.52 -1.57 8.70
N ASN A 88 -3.39 -2.21 8.99
CA ASN A 88 -2.31 -1.58 9.77
C ASN A 88 -1.63 -0.45 8.99
N VAL A 89 -1.40 -0.61 7.68
CA VAL A 89 -0.87 0.47 6.82
C VAL A 89 -1.87 1.61 6.65
N ALA A 90 -3.17 1.29 6.54
CA ALA A 90 -4.22 2.30 6.47
C ALA A 90 -4.36 3.08 7.78
N THR A 91 -4.21 2.42 8.93
CA THR A 91 -4.27 3.03 10.26
C THR A 91 -3.09 3.98 10.50
N THR A 92 -1.86 3.58 10.17
CA THR A 92 -0.68 4.47 10.36
C THR A 92 -0.79 5.72 9.50
N ARG A 93 -1.27 5.61 8.26
CA ARG A 93 -1.57 6.79 7.43
C ARG A 93 -2.63 7.68 8.03
N LEU A 94 -3.74 7.09 8.49
CA LEU A 94 -4.84 7.84 9.07
C LEU A 94 -4.42 8.62 10.32
N ILE A 95 -3.60 8.02 11.17
CA ILE A 95 -3.03 8.68 12.35
C ILE A 95 -2.07 9.81 11.92
N LEU A 96 -1.22 9.58 10.90
CA LEU A 96 -0.28 10.59 10.42
C LEU A 96 -0.95 11.79 9.75
N THR A 97 -2.02 11.58 8.96
CA THR A 97 -2.80 12.67 8.37
C THR A 97 -3.48 13.51 9.45
N ARG A 98 -4.04 12.88 10.49
CA ARG A 98 -4.62 13.59 11.64
C ARG A 98 -3.61 14.33 12.49
N ALA A 99 -2.41 13.77 12.67
CA ALA A 99 -1.33 14.42 13.41
C ALA A 99 -0.75 15.63 12.65
N GLY A 100 -0.75 15.58 11.31
CA GLY A 100 -0.33 16.69 10.45
C GLY A 100 -1.32 17.84 10.36
N GLU A 101 -2.63 17.58 10.44
CA GLU A 101 -3.69 18.60 10.43
C GLU A 101 -3.86 19.33 11.79
N ALA A 102 -3.28 18.82 12.88
CA ALA A 102 -3.37 19.42 14.22
C ALA A 102 -2.34 20.54 14.50
N ARG A 103 -1.72 21.11 13.46
CA ARG A 103 -0.87 22.32 13.48
C ARG A 103 -1.22 23.24 12.32
#